data_AF-A0A9E5T192-F1
#
_entry.id   AF-A0A9E5T192-F1
#
_cell.length_a   1.000
_cell.length_b   1.000
_cell.length_c   1.000
_cell.angle_alpha   90.00
_cell.angle_beta   90.00
_cell.angle_gamma   90.00
#
_symmetry.space_group_name_H-M   'P 1'
#
loop_
_entity.id
_entity.type
_entity.pdbx_description
1 polymer ?
#
loop_
_entity_poly.entity_id
_entity_poly.type
_entity_poly.pdbx_seq_one_letter_code
_entity_poly.pdbx_strand_id
1 'polypeptide(L)'
;MRERKPKKPSFEDDGRVIAPMNVDGMPWYSHKAPRTGQECNPSEKLSREEARAYRFAALKSALLIVAVFGAAGAAFIGFCLLIWKLL
;
A
#
# COMPACT_ATOMS: atom_id res chain seq x y z
N MET A 1 -7.24 -40.84 26.18
CA MET A 1 -7.04 -40.78 24.72
C MET A 1 -7.32 -39.35 24.28
N ARG A 2 -6.37 -38.64 23.66
CA ARG A 2 -6.60 -37.27 23.18
C ARG A 2 -7.21 -37.34 21.79
N GLU A 3 -8.49 -36.99 21.67
CA GLU A 3 -9.17 -36.89 20.37
C GLU A 3 -8.51 -35.79 19.53
N ARG A 4 -7.94 -36.18 18.40
CA ARG A 4 -7.39 -35.24 17.41
C ARG A 4 -8.57 -34.68 16.63
N LYS A 5 -8.87 -33.39 16.84
CA LYS A 5 -9.90 -32.70 16.04
C LYS A 5 -9.50 -32.73 14.56
N PRO A 6 -10.44 -33.03 13.63
CA PRO A 6 -10.14 -33.02 12.21
C PRO A 6 -9.72 -31.61 11.77
N LYS A 7 -8.65 -31.52 10.97
CA LYS A 7 -8.20 -30.27 10.37
C LYS A 7 -9.30 -29.75 9.45
N LYS A 8 -9.69 -28.48 9.62
CA LYS A 8 -10.58 -27.78 8.70
C LYS A 8 -9.89 -27.68 7.33
N PRO A 9 -10.61 -27.82 6.20
CA PRO A 9 -10.03 -27.63 4.88
C PRO A 9 -9.45 -26.21 4.77
N SER A 10 -8.23 -26.11 4.24
CA SER A 10 -7.65 -24.84 3.84
C SER A 10 -8.41 -24.36 2.61
N PHE A 11 -9.12 -23.24 2.76
CA PHE A 11 -9.72 -22.56 1.62
C PHE A 11 -8.58 -21.84 0.90
N GLU A 12 -8.01 -22.47 -0.11
CA GLU A 12 -7.12 -21.80 -1.05
C GLU A 12 -7.99 -20.88 -1.91
N ASP A 13 -7.65 -19.59 -1.92
CA ASP A 13 -8.35 -18.59 -2.72
C ASP A 13 -7.90 -18.74 -4.18
N ASP A 14 -8.63 -19.57 -4.93
CA ASP A 14 -8.41 -19.86 -6.35
C ASP A 14 -8.66 -18.64 -7.27
N GLY A 15 -8.93 -17.45 -6.72
CA GLY A 15 -9.25 -16.24 -7.50
C GLY A 15 -10.58 -16.33 -8.25
N ARG A 16 -11.39 -17.34 -7.95
CA ARG A 16 -12.70 -17.57 -8.54
C ARG A 16 -13.73 -16.68 -7.86
N VAL A 17 -14.49 -15.96 -8.68
CA VAL A 17 -15.63 -15.18 -8.19
C VAL A 17 -16.78 -16.14 -7.83
N ILE A 18 -16.97 -16.39 -6.52
CA ILE A 18 -18.06 -17.24 -6.01
C ILE A 18 -19.39 -16.51 -6.07
N ALA A 19 -19.39 -15.20 -5.79
CA ALA A 19 -20.56 -14.34 -5.84
C ALA A 19 -20.18 -12.98 -6.46
N PRO A 20 -20.57 -12.69 -7.72
CA PRO A 20 -20.25 -11.42 -8.35
C PRO A 20 -21.03 -10.28 -7.70
N MET A 21 -20.33 -9.38 -7.01
CA MET A 21 -20.91 -8.20 -6.33
C MET A 21 -20.96 -6.94 -7.22
N ASN A 22 -20.67 -7.07 -8.51
CA ASN A 22 -20.76 -5.99 -9.49
C ASN A 22 -22.22 -5.79 -9.93
N VAL A 23 -23.00 -5.07 -9.11
CA VAL A 23 -24.42 -4.81 -9.32
C VAL A 23 -24.61 -3.41 -9.93
N ASP A 24 -25.41 -3.32 -10.99
CA ASP A 24 -25.70 -2.05 -11.66
C ASP A 24 -26.35 -1.04 -10.68
N GLY A 25 -25.94 0.23 -10.79
CA GLY A 25 -26.37 1.31 -9.90
C GLY A 25 -25.67 1.40 -8.54
N MET A 26 -24.76 0.48 -8.20
CA MET A 26 -23.96 0.58 -6.98
C MET A 26 -22.72 1.48 -7.16
N PRO A 27 -22.23 2.19 -6.12
CA PRO A 27 -21.04 3.05 -6.21
C PRO A 27 -19.76 2.36 -6.66
N TRP A 28 -19.68 1.04 -6.47
CA TRP A 28 -18.54 0.19 -6.84
C TRP A 28 -18.75 -0.53 -8.17
N TYR A 29 -19.84 -0.23 -8.90
CA TYR A 29 -20.11 -0.84 -10.20
C TYR A 29 -19.04 -0.44 -11.21
N SER A 30 -18.50 -1.44 -11.91
CA SER A 30 -17.54 -1.25 -12.99
C SER A 30 -17.94 -2.06 -14.21
N HIS A 31 -18.12 -1.38 -15.35
CA HIS A 31 -18.37 -2.02 -16.64
C HIS A 31 -17.19 -2.90 -17.10
N LYS A 32 -15.99 -2.69 -16.55
CA LYS A 32 -14.77 -3.44 -16.88
C LYS A 32 -14.57 -4.69 -16.02
N ALA A 33 -15.41 -4.90 -15.01
CA ALA A 33 -15.27 -6.07 -14.15
C ALA A 33 -15.57 -7.35 -14.95
N PRO A 34 -14.78 -8.42 -14.77
CA PRO A 34 -14.99 -9.69 -15.45
C PRO A 34 -16.39 -10.23 -15.14
N ARG A 35 -17.11 -10.64 -16.19
CA ARG A 35 -18.41 -11.30 -16.04
C ARG A 35 -18.16 -12.74 -15.57
N THR A 36 -18.99 -13.18 -14.63
CA THR A 36 -18.97 -14.44 -13.87
C THR A 36 -18.16 -15.60 -14.47
N GLY A 37 -17.23 -16.16 -13.70
CA GLY A 37 -16.48 -17.38 -14.05
C GLY A 37 -15.07 -17.17 -14.59
N GLN A 38 -14.64 -15.92 -14.80
CA GLN A 38 -13.25 -15.60 -15.11
C GLN A 38 -12.40 -15.59 -13.83
N GLU A 39 -11.23 -16.24 -13.88
CA GLU A 39 -10.18 -16.09 -12.86
C GLU A 39 -9.84 -14.61 -12.73
N CYS A 40 -10.27 -14.00 -11.64
CA CYS A 40 -9.87 -12.65 -11.32
C CYS A 40 -8.44 -12.80 -10.78
N ASN A 41 -7.45 -12.52 -11.63
CA ASN A 41 -6.06 -12.44 -11.18
C ASN A 41 -6.04 -11.59 -9.89
N PRO A 42 -5.50 -12.11 -8.76
CA PRO A 42 -5.77 -11.58 -7.41
C PRO A 42 -5.05 -10.26 -7.09
N SER A 43 -4.69 -9.51 -8.13
CA SER A 43 -4.15 -8.18 -8.00
C SER A 43 -4.34 -7.57 -9.36
N GLU A 44 -5.02 -6.44 -9.41
CA GLU A 44 -4.77 -5.44 -10.44
C GLU A 44 -3.28 -5.10 -10.34
N LYS A 45 -2.45 -5.92 -11.00
CA LYS A 45 -1.00 -5.81 -10.96
C LYS A 45 -0.71 -4.48 -11.60
N LEU A 46 -0.44 -3.47 -10.78
CA LEU A 46 0.03 -2.16 -11.21
C LEU A 46 1.04 -2.39 -12.33
N SER A 47 0.79 -1.78 -13.48
CA SER A 47 1.76 -1.81 -14.57
C SER A 47 3.11 -1.38 -14.01
N ARG A 48 4.21 -1.92 -14.54
CA ARG A 48 5.56 -1.56 -14.09
C ARG A 48 5.80 -0.04 -14.12
N GLU A 49 5.06 0.67 -14.97
CA GLU A 49 5.05 2.13 -15.06
C GLU A 49 4.32 2.79 -13.89
N GLU A 50 3.10 2.34 -13.60
CA GLU A 50 2.30 2.84 -12.47
C GLU A 50 2.98 2.54 -11.14
N ALA A 51 3.52 1.33 -10.97
CA ALA A 51 4.28 0.94 -9.79
C ALA A 51 5.50 1.84 -9.57
N ARG A 52 6.19 2.25 -10.64
CA ARG A 52 7.30 3.21 -10.55
C ARG A 52 6.81 4.59 -10.16
N ALA A 53 5.71 5.07 -10.75
CA ALA A 53 5.13 6.37 -10.41
C ALA A 53 4.77 6.45 -8.92
N TYR A 54 4.09 5.44 -8.38
CA TYR A 54 3.77 5.36 -6.95
C TYR A 54 5.02 5.33 -6.06
N ARG A 55 6.05 4.56 -6.44
CA ARG A 55 7.31 4.51 -5.69
C ARG A 55 8.02 5.86 -5.66
N PHE A 56 8.08 6.56 -6.79
CA PHE A 56 8.70 7.89 -6.84
C PHE A 56 7.90 8.93 -6.05
N ALA A 57 6.56 8.85 -6.07
CA ALA A 57 5.72 9.72 -5.25
C ALA A 57 5.99 9.50 -3.76
N ALA A 58 6.00 8.25 -3.30
CA ALA A 58 6.28 7.88 -1.91
C ALA A 58 7.71 8.27 -1.49
N LEU A 59 8.69 8.07 -2.37
CA LEU A 59 10.09 8.42 -2.07
C LEU A 59 10.26 9.94 -1.95
N LYS A 60 9.64 10.71 -2.84
CA LYS A 60 9.69 12.18 -2.82
C LYS A 60 9.07 12.75 -1.54
N SER A 61 7.92 12.23 -1.12
CA SER A 61 7.27 12.70 0.11
C SER A 61 8.10 12.37 1.34
N ALA A 62 8.63 11.15 1.44
CA ALA A 62 9.53 10.77 2.53
C ALA A 62 10.79 11.65 2.58
N LEU A 63 11.39 11.92 1.42
CA LEU A 63 12.59 12.76 1.31
C LEU A 63 12.30 14.22 1.70
N LEU A 64 11.14 14.75 1.35
CA LEU A 64 10.71 16.10 1.75
C LEU A 64 10.64 16.22 3.28
N ILE A 65 10.01 15.24 3.94
CA ILE A 65 9.88 15.22 5.40
C ILE A 65 11.26 15.21 6.05
N VAL A 66 12.14 14.30 5.62
CA VAL A 66 13.52 14.21 6.14
C VAL A 66 14.28 15.51 5.90
N ALA A 67 14.13 16.14 4.73
CA ALA A 67 14.80 17.39 4.42
C ALA A 67 14.35 18.54 5.33
N VAL A 68 13.05 18.66 5.62
CA VAL A 68 12.52 19.72 6.50
C VAL A 68 13.03 19.55 7.93
N PHE A 69 12.87 18.36 8.50
CA PHE A 69 13.32 18.11 9.87
C PHE A 69 14.86 18.11 10.00
N GLY A 70 15.56 17.59 9.00
CA GLY A 70 17.02 17.63 8.92
C GLY A 70 17.54 19.06 8.84
N ALA A 71 16.93 19.92 8.01
CA ALA A 71 17.29 21.33 7.93
C ALA A 71 17.00 22.08 9.23
N ALA A 72 15.84 21.85 9.85
CA ALA A 72 15.51 22.46 11.16
C ALA A 72 16.50 22.02 12.25
N GLY A 73 16.83 20.73 12.33
CA GLY A 73 17.81 20.21 13.26
C GLY A 73 19.22 20.74 13.01
N ALA A 74 19.65 20.81 11.75
CA ALA A 74 20.95 21.38 11.37
C ALA A 74 21.02 22.88 11.69
N ALA A 75 19.94 23.63 11.45
CA ALA A 75 19.85 25.04 11.81
C ALA A 75 19.90 25.23 13.35
N PHE A 76 19.22 24.39 14.11
CA PHE A 76 19.27 24.41 15.57
C PHE A 76 20.67 24.09 16.12
N ILE A 77 21.32 23.04 15.61
CA ILE A 77 22.69 22.68 16.01
C ILE A 77 23.65 23.80 15.60
N GLY A 78 23.54 24.33 14.38
CA GLY A 78 24.33 25.47 13.91
C GLY A 78 24.15 26.70 14.79
N PHE A 79 22.92 27.00 15.19
CA PHE A 79 22.61 28.07 16.15
C PHE A 79 23.29 27.83 17.51
N CYS A 80 23.18 26.62 18.08
CA CYS A 80 23.85 26.28 19.34
C CYS A 80 25.37 26.42 19.25
N LEU A 81 25.98 25.92 18.17
CA LEU A 81 27.43 26.00 17.98
C LEU A 81 27.91 27.44 17.76
N LEU A 82 27.20 28.22 16.94
CA LEU A 82 27.61 29.58 16.60
C LEU A 82 27.41 30.54 17.78
N ILE A 83 26.30 30.44 18.51
CA ILE A 83 26.01 31.36 19.61
C ILE A 83 26.79 31.00 20.87
N TRP A 84 26.93 29.71 21.17
CA TRP A 84 27.72 29.29 22.34
C TRP A 84 29.21 29.58 22.14
N LYS A 85 29.75 29.42 20.92
CA LYS A 85 31.16 29.72 20.66
C LYS A 85 31.47 31.22 20.63
N LEU A 86 30.47 32.09 20.47
CA LEU A 86 30.62 33.55 20.40
C LEU A 86 30.33 34.26 21.74
N LEU A 87 29.82 33.54 22.74
CA LEU A 87 29.61 33.99 24.11
C LEU A 87 30.77 33.54 25.01
#